data_AF-A0A929U647-F1
#
_entry.id   AF-A0A929U647-F1
#
_cell.length_a   1.000
_cell.length_b   1.000
_cell.length_c   1.000
_cell.angle_alpha   90.00
_cell.angle_beta   90.00
_cell.angle_gamma   90.00
#
_symmetry.space_group_name_H-M   'P 1'
#
loop_
_entity.id
_entity.type
_entity.pdbx_description
1 polymer ?
#
loop_
_entity_poly.entity_id
_entity_poly.type
_entity_poly.pdbx_seq_one_letter_code
_entity_poly.pdbx_strand_id
1 'polypeptide(L)'
;MQRFRSNAAMLFYFLRGSKKYYFLTFLFVILTSILDLFNPRIIGFTVDSVIGSKEPELPALFSGLLRDFGGVDFLKKHLVGIAILVIVLASLAAFTRIFYRINIAKGTERFVETLRNELYSHIIRLPYAWHKKHATGDIIQRCTSDVDTVKTFLSEQLVNLVRITVLITLSIFFMLQVNG
;
A
#
# COMPACT_ATOMS: atom_id res chain seq x y z
N MET A 1 -21.64 21.80 20.40
CA MET A 1 -21.30 22.60 19.20
C MET A 1 -20.63 21.69 18.17
N GLN A 2 -21.36 21.27 17.14
CA GLN A 2 -20.79 20.46 16.05
C GLN A 2 -20.00 21.37 15.10
N ARG A 3 -18.67 21.41 15.28
CA ARG A 3 -17.74 22.21 14.46
C ARG A 3 -17.65 21.71 12.99
N PHE A 4 -18.22 20.54 12.68
CA PHE A 4 -18.17 19.90 11.37
C PHE A 4 -19.56 19.43 10.91
N ARG A 5 -19.90 19.72 9.64
CA ARG A 5 -21.19 19.37 9.01
C ARG A 5 -21.33 17.88 8.63
N SER A 6 -20.22 17.13 8.60
CA SER A 6 -20.19 15.70 8.24
C SER A 6 -18.94 15.01 8.80
N ASN A 7 -19.05 13.71 9.12
CA ASN A 7 -17.93 12.87 9.58
C ASN A 7 -16.78 12.82 8.56
N ALA A 8 -17.09 12.89 7.26
CA ALA A 8 -16.08 12.96 6.20
C ALA A 8 -15.30 14.28 6.25
N ALA A 9 -15.99 15.41 6.50
CA ALA A 9 -15.35 16.72 6.59
C ALA A 9 -14.40 16.82 7.79
N MET A 10 -14.74 16.14 8.89
CA MET A 10 -13.88 16.01 10.06
C MET A 10 -12.60 15.23 9.72
N LEU A 11 -12.71 14.09 9.04
CA LEU A 11 -11.54 13.32 8.59
C LEU A 11 -10.66 14.11 7.63
N PHE A 12 -11.25 14.83 6.66
CA PHE A 12 -10.51 15.66 5.72
C PHE A 12 -9.82 16.86 6.38
N TYR A 13 -10.35 17.38 7.49
CA TYR A 13 -9.70 18.40 8.30
C TYR A 13 -8.42 17.86 8.95
N PHE A 14 -8.50 16.72 9.62
CA PHE A 14 -7.32 16.09 10.26
C PHE A 14 -6.29 15.58 9.23
N LEU A 15 -6.73 15.18 8.04
CA LEU A 15 -5.85 14.79 6.93
C LEU A 15 -5.14 15.97 6.24
N ARG A 16 -5.52 17.23 6.49
CA ARG A 16 -5.02 18.41 5.75
C ARG A 16 -3.50 18.58 5.81
N GLY A 17 -2.86 18.15 6.90
CA GLY A 17 -1.40 18.20 7.06
C GLY A 17 -0.63 17.07 6.35
N SER A 18 -1.29 15.97 5.98
CA SER A 18 -0.63 14.74 5.51
C SER A 18 -1.13 14.22 4.16
N LYS A 19 -2.01 14.95 3.46
CA LYS A 19 -2.59 14.56 2.15
C LYS A 19 -1.55 14.08 1.13
N LYS A 20 -0.39 14.76 1.07
CA LYS A 20 0.71 14.41 0.15
C LYS A 20 1.29 13.03 0.45
N TYR A 21 1.46 12.69 1.73
CA TYR A 21 2.00 11.39 2.14
C TYR A 21 1.04 10.26 1.79
N TYR A 22 -0.26 10.43 2.08
CA TYR A 22 -1.28 9.43 1.72
C TYR A 22 -1.40 9.23 0.21
N PHE A 23 -1.40 10.32 -0.57
CA PHE A 23 -1.42 10.24 -2.03
C PHE A 23 -0.20 9.47 -2.57
N LEU A 24 0.99 9.80 -2.06
CA LEU A 24 2.23 9.13 -2.44
C LEU A 24 2.22 7.65 -2.02
N THR A 25 1.70 7.33 -0.84
CA THR A 25 1.50 5.94 -0.41
C THR A 25 0.61 5.18 -1.38
N PHE A 26 -0.56 5.70 -1.75
CA PHE A 26 -1.45 4.98 -2.68
C PHE A 26 -0.81 4.71 -4.02
N LEU A 27 -0.10 5.70 -4.58
CA LEU A 27 0.62 5.56 -5.84
C LEU A 27 1.67 4.44 -5.75
N PHE A 28 2.51 4.47 -4.70
CA PHE A 28 3.55 3.45 -4.52
C PHE A 28 3.01 2.08 -4.09
N VAL A 29 1.86 2.01 -3.43
CA VAL A 29 1.18 0.73 -3.12
C VAL A 29 0.68 0.08 -4.40
N ILE A 30 0.06 0.85 -5.31
CA ILE A 30 -0.36 0.34 -6.63
C ILE A 30 0.87 -0.16 -7.40
N LEU A 31 1.93 0.65 -7.47
CA LEU A 31 3.18 0.27 -8.14
C LEU A 31 3.81 -0.98 -7.53
N THR A 32 3.88 -1.08 -6.20
CA THR A 32 4.40 -2.27 -5.51
C THR A 32 3.53 -3.49 -5.77
N SER A 33 2.21 -3.34 -5.81
CA SER A 33 1.28 -4.45 -6.07
C SER A 33 1.45 -5.00 -7.48
N ILE A 34 1.66 -4.12 -8.45
CA ILE A 34 2.00 -4.49 -9.82
C ILE A 34 3.32 -5.28 -9.83
N LEU A 35 4.39 -4.74 -9.22
CA LEU A 35 5.70 -5.39 -9.15
C LEU A 35 5.68 -6.74 -8.41
N ASP A 36 4.90 -6.87 -7.34
CA ASP A 36 4.74 -8.11 -6.58
C ASP A 36 4.12 -9.23 -7.41
N LEU A 37 3.29 -8.89 -8.39
CA LEU A 37 2.68 -9.85 -9.29
C LEU A 37 3.64 -10.40 -10.35
N PHE A 38 4.74 -9.70 -10.65
CA PHE A 38 5.78 -10.20 -11.57
C PHE A 38 6.59 -11.35 -10.97
N ASN A 39 6.83 -11.36 -9.65
CA ASN A 39 7.66 -12.37 -8.98
C ASN A 39 7.23 -13.82 -9.25
N PRO A 40 5.98 -14.25 -9.00
CA PRO A 40 5.56 -15.63 -9.24
C PRO A 40 5.61 -16.03 -10.73
N ARG A 41 5.44 -15.06 -11.65
CA ARG A 41 5.52 -15.34 -13.10
C ARG A 41 6.94 -15.56 -13.59
N ILE A 42 7.91 -14.83 -13.04
CA ILE A 42 9.32 -15.05 -13.32
C ILE A 42 9.73 -16.46 -12.89
N ILE A 43 9.25 -16.90 -11.72
CA ILE A 43 9.50 -18.26 -11.22
C ILE A 43 8.86 -19.30 -12.14
N GLY A 44 7.58 -19.12 -12.52
CA GLY A 44 6.91 -20.00 -13.49
C GLY A 44 7.67 -20.11 -14.81
N PHE A 45 8.07 -18.98 -15.39
CA PHE A 45 8.87 -18.95 -16.61
C PHE A 45 10.22 -19.65 -16.47
N THR A 46 10.90 -19.49 -15.33
CA THR A 46 12.18 -20.15 -15.08
C THR A 46 12.01 -21.66 -14.93
N VAL A 47 10.97 -22.09 -14.21
CA VAL A 47 10.64 -23.52 -14.04
C VAL A 47 10.26 -24.15 -15.37
N ASP A 48 9.35 -23.51 -16.12
CA ASP A 48 8.89 -24.01 -17.42
C ASP A 48 10.02 -23.99 -18.46
N SER A 49 10.89 -22.98 -18.46
CA SER A 49 12.04 -22.91 -19.39
C SER A 49 13.20 -23.83 -19.04
N VAL A 50 13.42 -24.16 -17.77
CA VAL A 50 14.58 -24.97 -17.31
C VAL A 50 14.20 -26.46 -17.19
N ILE A 51 12.93 -26.77 -16.91
CA ILE A 51 12.46 -28.14 -16.64
C ILE A 51 11.46 -28.63 -17.70
N GLY A 52 10.67 -27.75 -18.30
CA GLY A 52 9.61 -28.10 -19.28
C GLY A 52 10.05 -27.92 -20.73
N SER A 53 10.08 -28.99 -21.52
CA SER A 53 10.21 -28.93 -22.98
C SER A 53 8.90 -28.50 -23.66
N LYS A 54 8.32 -27.35 -23.30
CA LYS A 54 7.19 -26.73 -24.00
C LYS A 54 7.42 -25.24 -24.23
N GLU A 55 7.05 -24.79 -25.42
CA GLU A 55 7.18 -23.39 -25.85
C GLU A 55 6.44 -22.47 -24.87
N PRO A 56 7.08 -21.37 -24.42
CA PRO A 56 6.51 -20.51 -23.40
C PRO A 56 5.29 -19.77 -23.96
N GLU A 57 4.09 -20.25 -23.59
CA GLU A 57 2.83 -19.56 -23.87
C GLU A 57 2.74 -18.30 -22.99
N LEU A 58 3.26 -17.21 -23.54
CA LEU A 58 3.16 -15.87 -22.95
C LEU A 58 1.73 -15.32 -23.18
N PRO A 59 1.06 -14.77 -22.16
CA PRO A 59 -0.08 -13.88 -22.40
C PRO A 59 0.39 -12.60 -23.12
N ALA A 60 -0.41 -12.13 -24.09
CA ALA A 60 -0.05 -11.16 -25.13
C ALA A 60 0.64 -9.86 -24.66
N LEU A 61 0.40 -9.43 -23.41
CA LEU A 61 1.06 -8.26 -22.81
C LEU A 61 2.57 -8.47 -22.57
N PHE A 62 2.97 -9.67 -22.15
CA PHE A 62 4.38 -10.00 -21.92
C PHE A 62 5.10 -10.28 -23.23
N SER A 63 4.46 -10.91 -24.21
CA SER A 63 5.05 -11.10 -25.54
C SER A 63 5.32 -9.77 -26.24
N GLY A 64 4.46 -8.75 -26.07
CA GLY A 64 4.71 -7.41 -26.64
C GLY A 64 5.95 -6.75 -26.04
N LEU A 65 6.06 -6.75 -24.71
CA LEU A 65 7.19 -6.14 -24.00
C LEU A 65 8.49 -6.95 -24.17
N LEU A 66 8.43 -8.28 -24.21
CA LEU A 66 9.60 -9.13 -24.50
C LEU A 66 10.03 -9.10 -25.98
N ARG A 67 9.12 -8.81 -26.91
CA ARG A 67 9.44 -8.69 -28.35
C ARG A 67 10.21 -7.40 -28.64
N ASP A 68 9.90 -6.31 -27.95
CA ASP A 68 10.71 -5.07 -28.00
C ASP A 68 12.11 -5.27 -27.38
N PHE A 69 12.27 -6.24 -26.47
CA PHE A 69 13.55 -6.60 -25.84
C PHE A 69 14.26 -7.83 -26.46
N GLY A 70 13.82 -8.33 -27.62
CA GLY A 70 14.61 -9.27 -28.44
C GLY A 70 14.24 -10.77 -28.36
N GLY A 71 13.12 -11.14 -27.72
CA GLY A 71 12.53 -12.48 -27.84
C GLY A 71 13.24 -13.63 -27.10
N VAL A 72 12.64 -14.82 -27.16
CA VAL A 72 13.00 -16.02 -26.38
C VAL A 72 14.32 -16.69 -26.78
N ASP A 73 14.78 -16.52 -28.02
CA ASP A 73 16.07 -17.07 -28.51
C ASP A 73 17.29 -16.26 -28.04
N PHE A 74 17.14 -14.94 -27.83
CA PHE A 74 18.17 -14.12 -27.18
C PHE A 74 18.28 -14.44 -25.69
N LEU A 75 17.15 -14.83 -25.08
CA LEU A 75 17.00 -15.20 -23.69
C LEU A 75 17.75 -16.48 -23.31
N LYS A 76 17.70 -17.53 -24.15
CA LYS A 76 18.48 -18.77 -23.94
C LYS A 76 20.00 -18.53 -23.97
N LYS A 77 20.46 -17.56 -24.76
CA LYS A 77 21.90 -17.20 -24.84
C LYS A 77 22.37 -16.32 -23.67
N HIS A 78 21.47 -15.62 -22.99
CA HIS A 78 21.75 -14.67 -21.91
C HIS A 78 20.96 -14.97 -20.62
N LEU A 79 20.97 -16.22 -20.14
CA LEU A 79 20.34 -16.62 -18.86
C LEU A 79 20.79 -15.73 -17.67
N VAL A 80 22.07 -15.32 -17.66
CA VAL A 80 22.61 -14.39 -16.65
C VAL A 80 21.95 -13.01 -16.76
N GLY A 81 21.61 -12.55 -17.97
CA GLY A 81 20.93 -11.27 -18.19
C GLY A 81 19.50 -11.26 -17.64
N ILE A 82 18.78 -12.37 -17.75
CA ILE A 82 17.45 -12.52 -17.11
C ILE A 82 17.61 -12.49 -15.59
N ALA A 83 18.54 -13.26 -15.03
CA ALA A 83 18.76 -13.30 -13.59
C ALA A 83 19.05 -11.90 -13.04
N ILE A 84 19.87 -11.10 -13.74
CA ILE A 84 20.13 -9.69 -13.40
C ILE A 84 18.85 -8.86 -13.49
N LEU A 85 18.05 -8.99 -14.56
CA LEU A 85 16.78 -8.28 -14.71
C LEU A 85 15.80 -8.58 -13.56
N VAL A 86 15.70 -9.84 -13.15
CA VAL A 86 14.87 -10.29 -12.03
C VAL A 86 15.34 -9.64 -10.72
N ILE A 87 16.66 -9.64 -10.47
CA ILE A 87 17.25 -9.00 -9.29
C ILE A 87 16.97 -7.50 -9.29
N VAL A 88 17.06 -6.84 -10.45
CA VAL A 88 16.76 -5.40 -10.60
C VAL A 88 15.28 -5.12 -10.31
N LEU A 89 14.37 -5.91 -10.87
CA LEU A 89 12.93 -5.77 -10.61
C LEU A 89 12.56 -6.05 -9.16
N ALA A 90 13.14 -7.09 -8.54
CA ALA A 90 12.94 -7.41 -7.14
C ALA A 90 13.47 -6.30 -6.21
N SER A 91 14.63 -5.75 -6.55
CA SER A 91 15.23 -4.60 -5.83
C SER A 91 14.34 -3.36 -5.94
N LEU A 92 13.80 -3.08 -7.13
CA LEU A 92 12.88 -1.97 -7.36
C LEU A 92 11.56 -2.15 -6.59
N ALA A 93 11.03 -3.37 -6.54
CA ALA A 93 9.85 -3.70 -5.74
C ALA A 93 10.11 -3.48 -4.24
N ALA A 94 11.27 -3.93 -3.75
CA ALA A 94 11.69 -3.73 -2.37
C ALA A 94 11.85 -2.23 -2.03
N PHE A 95 12.47 -1.45 -2.92
CA PHE A 95 12.61 -0.01 -2.77
C PHE A 95 11.24 0.69 -2.68
N THR A 96 10.35 0.38 -3.63
CA THR A 96 8.99 0.93 -3.68
C THR A 96 8.20 0.57 -2.40
N ARG A 97 8.41 -0.65 -1.88
CA ARG A 97 7.79 -1.13 -0.64
C ARG A 97 8.24 -0.34 0.58
N ILE A 98 9.54 -0.14 0.73
CA ILE A 98 10.11 0.65 1.84
C ILE A 98 9.61 2.10 1.73
N PHE A 99 9.56 2.64 0.52
CA PHE A 99 9.14 4.00 0.27
C PHE A 99 7.70 4.25 0.70
N TYR A 100 6.73 3.42 0.29
CA TYR A 100 5.34 3.65 0.72
C TYR A 100 5.17 3.46 2.24
N ARG A 101 5.92 2.52 2.86
CA ARG A 101 5.90 2.27 4.31
C ARG A 101 6.38 3.48 5.11
N ILE A 102 7.45 4.13 4.67
CA ILE A 102 7.95 5.35 5.32
C ILE A 102 6.94 6.49 5.15
N ASN A 103 6.35 6.64 3.95
CA ASN A 103 5.38 7.70 3.69
C ASN A 103 4.11 7.54 4.53
N ILE A 104 3.56 6.33 4.63
CA ILE A 104 2.35 6.10 5.44
C ILE A 104 2.61 6.30 6.92
N ALA A 105 3.78 5.87 7.42
CA ALA A 105 4.17 6.07 8.81
C ALA A 105 4.25 7.57 9.14
N LYS A 106 4.94 8.36 8.31
CA LYS A 106 5.02 9.83 8.49
C LYS A 106 3.66 10.51 8.37
N GLY A 107 2.84 10.10 7.40
CA GLY A 107 1.52 10.66 7.17
C GLY A 107 0.56 10.40 8.34
N THR A 108 0.60 9.18 8.88
CA THR A 108 -0.26 8.75 9.99
C THR A 108 0.20 9.36 11.31
N GLU A 109 1.51 9.44 11.57
CA GLU A 109 2.02 10.05 12.80
C GLU A 109 1.60 11.52 12.90
N ARG A 110 1.72 12.27 11.80
CA ARG A 110 1.30 13.68 11.75
C ARG A 110 -0.22 13.86 11.93
N PHE A 111 -0.99 12.92 11.39
CA PHE A 111 -2.45 12.88 11.60
C PHE A 111 -2.79 12.65 13.08
N VAL A 112 -2.15 11.65 13.70
CA VAL A 112 -2.34 11.27 15.11
C VAL A 112 -1.91 12.39 16.04
N GLU A 113 -0.78 13.04 15.77
CA GLU A 113 -0.31 14.19 16.52
C GLU A 113 -1.34 15.33 16.52
N THR A 114 -1.88 15.67 15.35
CA THR A 114 -2.91 16.71 15.20
C THR A 114 -4.17 16.34 15.97
N LEU A 115 -4.59 15.07 15.89
CA LEU A 115 -5.79 14.56 16.55
C LEU A 115 -5.62 14.57 18.08
N ARG A 116 -4.48 14.10 18.61
CA ARG A 116 -4.16 14.14 20.04
C ARG A 116 -4.15 15.59 20.54
N ASN A 117 -3.45 16.49 19.86
CA ASN A 117 -3.34 17.88 20.28
C ASN A 117 -4.72 18.57 20.36
N GLU A 118 -5.59 18.36 19.38
CA GLU A 118 -6.95 18.91 19.39
C GLU A 118 -7.80 18.30 20.52
N LEU A 119 -7.76 16.96 20.71
CA LEU A 119 -8.47 16.28 21.80
C LEU A 119 -8.02 16.80 23.17
N TYR A 120 -6.71 16.85 23.43
CA TYR A 120 -6.16 17.36 24.69
C TYR A 120 -6.57 18.82 24.92
N SER A 121 -6.45 19.68 23.90
CA SER A 121 -6.83 21.08 24.02
C SER A 121 -8.33 21.27 24.32
N HIS A 122 -9.18 20.39 23.79
CA HIS A 122 -10.61 20.41 24.02
C HIS A 122 -10.94 19.96 25.45
N ILE A 123 -10.32 18.85 25.90
CA ILE A 123 -10.58 18.27 27.22
C ILE A 123 -10.17 19.23 28.34
N ILE A 124 -9.03 19.92 28.22
CA ILE A 124 -8.55 20.85 29.25
C ILE A 124 -9.47 22.07 29.42
N ARG A 125 -10.23 22.45 28.38
CA ARG A 125 -11.16 23.59 28.41
C ARG A 125 -12.55 23.22 28.94
N LEU A 126 -12.80 21.96 29.28
CA LEU A 126 -14.09 21.54 29.79
C LEU A 126 -14.29 21.99 31.25
N PRO A 127 -15.54 22.29 31.65
CA PRO A 127 -15.82 22.72 33.01
C PRO A 127 -15.61 21.58 34.02
N TYR A 128 -15.23 21.92 35.25
CA TYR A 128 -14.97 20.97 36.33
C TYR A 128 -16.12 19.97 36.56
N ALA A 129 -17.38 20.41 36.42
CA ALA A 129 -18.55 19.54 36.54
C ALA A 129 -18.54 18.36 35.55
N TRP A 130 -17.96 18.56 34.35
CA TRP A 130 -17.80 17.50 33.36
C TRP A 130 -16.72 16.50 33.77
N HIS A 131 -15.58 17.00 34.29
CA HIS A 131 -14.50 16.17 34.80
C HIS A 131 -14.89 15.37 36.05
N LYS A 132 -15.77 15.90 36.91
CA LYS A 132 -16.30 15.14 38.05
C LYS A 132 -17.17 13.96 37.61
N LYS A 133 -17.83 14.07 36.45
CA LYS A 133 -18.76 13.07 35.92
C LYS A 133 -18.05 11.95 35.13
N HIS A 134 -16.82 12.16 34.69
CA HIS A 134 -16.06 11.20 33.87
C HIS A 134 -14.74 10.85 34.55
N ALA A 135 -14.46 9.56 34.69
CA ALA A 135 -13.21 9.10 35.29
C ALA A 135 -12.00 9.54 34.44
N THR A 136 -10.97 10.07 35.09
CA THR A 136 -9.72 10.49 34.41
C THR A 136 -9.07 9.34 33.62
N GLY A 137 -9.19 8.10 34.11
CA GLY A 137 -8.70 6.91 33.42
C GLY A 137 -9.38 6.68 32.06
N ASP A 138 -10.72 6.75 32.01
CA ASP A 138 -11.48 6.61 30.77
C ASP A 138 -11.12 7.69 29.74
N ILE A 139 -10.90 8.93 30.21
CA ILE A 139 -10.52 10.05 29.35
C ILE A 139 -9.14 9.79 28.72
N ILE A 140 -8.16 9.39 29.54
CA ILE A 140 -6.81 9.09 29.04
C ILE A 140 -6.85 7.92 28.07
N GLN A 141 -7.58 6.85 28.40
CA GLN A 141 -7.68 5.67 27.54
C GLN A 141 -8.28 6.00 26.18
N ARG A 142 -9.30 6.85 26.10
CA ARG A 142 -9.85 7.31 24.82
C ARG A 142 -8.84 8.16 24.03
N CYS A 143 -8.05 9.00 24.69
CA CYS A 143 -7.02 9.80 24.03
C CYS A 143 -5.79 9.00 23.56
N THR A 144 -5.55 7.83 24.15
CA THR A 144 -4.43 6.95 23.78
C THR A 144 -4.90 5.80 22.92
N SER A 145 -5.70 4.89 23.48
CA SER A 145 -6.12 3.63 22.88
C SER A 145 -7.04 3.81 21.66
N ASP A 146 -8.06 4.68 21.73
CA ASP A 146 -8.93 4.90 20.56
C ASP A 146 -8.11 5.56 19.44
N VAL A 147 -7.24 6.50 19.80
CA VAL A 147 -6.36 7.18 18.84
C VAL A 147 -5.36 6.22 18.20
N ASP A 148 -4.77 5.30 18.98
CA ASP A 148 -3.89 4.25 18.45
C ASP A 148 -4.66 3.27 17.57
N THR A 149 -5.92 2.98 17.87
CA THR A 149 -6.79 2.17 17.00
C THR A 149 -7.00 2.86 15.65
N VAL A 150 -7.25 4.17 15.65
CA VAL A 150 -7.35 4.98 14.42
C VAL A 150 -6.02 5.01 13.67
N LYS A 151 -4.89 5.12 14.38
CA LYS A 151 -3.54 5.03 13.79
C LYS A 151 -3.37 3.74 13.01
N THR A 152 -3.59 2.59 13.67
CA THR A 152 -3.45 1.25 13.07
C THR A 152 -4.39 1.07 11.88
N PHE A 153 -5.64 1.53 12.00
CA PHE A 153 -6.58 1.49 10.90
C PHE A 153 -6.07 2.26 9.66
N LEU A 154 -5.55 3.47 9.85
CA LEU A 154 -5.04 4.30 8.76
C LEU A 154 -3.71 3.80 8.18
N SER A 155 -2.79 3.31 9.01
CA SER A 155 -1.46 2.89 8.58
C SER A 155 -1.43 1.50 7.95
N GLU A 156 -2.30 0.60 8.41
CA GLU A 156 -2.26 -0.81 8.01
C GLU A 156 -3.52 -1.21 7.25
N GLN A 157 -4.70 -1.09 7.88
CA GLN A 157 -5.93 -1.64 7.30
C GLN A 157 -6.29 -0.96 5.98
N LEU A 158 -6.23 0.37 5.95
CA LEU A 158 -6.55 1.13 4.74
C LEU A 158 -5.57 0.82 3.60
N VAL A 159 -4.28 0.71 3.88
CA VAL A 159 -3.25 0.33 2.88
C VAL A 159 -3.48 -1.10 2.38
N ASN A 160 -3.77 -2.03 3.29
CA ASN A 160 -4.03 -3.43 2.95
C ASN A 160 -5.27 -3.59 2.09
N LEU A 161 -6.35 -2.86 2.39
CA LEU A 161 -7.56 -2.86 1.56
C LEU A 161 -7.24 -2.43 0.13
N VAL A 162 -6.55 -1.31 -0.04
CA VAL A 162 -6.13 -0.84 -1.39
C VAL A 162 -5.26 -1.89 -2.08
N ARG A 163 -4.28 -2.45 -1.38
CA ARG A 163 -3.39 -3.49 -1.93
C ARG A 163 -4.17 -4.72 -2.39
N ILE A 164 -5.06 -5.25 -1.55
CA ILE A 164 -5.87 -6.44 -1.87
C ILE A 164 -6.79 -6.16 -3.06
N THR A 165 -7.47 -5.01 -3.09
CA THR A 165 -8.33 -4.63 -4.22
C THR A 165 -7.54 -4.55 -5.52
N VAL A 166 -6.35 -3.96 -5.51
CA VAL A 166 -5.46 -3.89 -6.68
C VAL A 166 -5.02 -5.29 -7.11
N LEU A 167 -4.56 -6.13 -6.17
CA LEU A 167 -4.10 -7.49 -6.48
C LEU A 167 -5.23 -8.35 -7.08
N ILE A 168 -6.43 -8.31 -6.51
CA ILE A 168 -7.59 -9.05 -7.04
C ILE A 168 -7.94 -8.56 -8.45
N THR A 169 -8.03 -7.25 -8.66
CA THR A 169 -8.37 -6.66 -9.96
C THR A 169 -7.36 -7.06 -11.03
N LEU A 170 -6.07 -6.96 -10.73
CA LEU A 170 -5.01 -7.37 -11.66
C LEU A 170 -5.02 -8.87 -11.91
N SER A 171 -5.20 -9.68 -10.86
CA SER A 171 -5.22 -11.15 -11.00
C SER A 171 -6.35 -11.62 -11.91
N ILE A 172 -7.56 -11.06 -11.75
CA ILE A 172 -8.70 -11.37 -12.62
C ILE A 172 -8.42 -10.91 -14.05
N PHE A 173 -7.93 -9.69 -14.23
CA PHE A 173 -7.58 -9.16 -15.56
C PHE A 173 -6.61 -10.08 -16.29
N PHE A 174 -5.58 -10.57 -15.60
CA PHE A 174 -4.62 -11.50 -16.16
C PHE A 174 -5.18 -12.89 -16.46
N MET A 175 -6.08 -13.41 -15.61
CA MET A 175 -6.72 -14.70 -15.85
C MET A 175 -7.60 -14.65 -17.11
N LEU A 176 -8.32 -13.55 -17.33
CA LEU A 176 -9.14 -13.35 -18.54
C LEU A 176 -8.28 -13.26 -19.80
N GLN A 177 -7.09 -12.65 -19.72
CA GLN A 177 -6.17 -12.55 -20.86
C GLN A 177 -5.52 -13.87 -21.27
N VAL A 178 -5.42 -14.85 -20.35
CA VAL A 178 -4.84 -16.16 -20.63
C VAL A 178 -5.86 -17.11 -21.25
N ASN A 179 -7.13 -16.98 -20.87
CA ASN A 179 -8.23 -17.83 -21.37
C ASN A 179 -8.95 -17.25 -22.60
N GLY A 180 -8.42 -16.19 -23.23
CA GLY A 180 -9.02 -15.48 -24.36
C GLY A 180 -8.12 -15.42 -25.58
#